data_AF-A0A8J3TPL2-F1
#
_entry.id   AF-A0A8J3TPL2-F1
#
_cell.length_a   1.000
_cell.length_b   1.000
_cell.length_c   1.000
_cell.angle_alpha   90.00
_cell.angle_beta   90.00
_cell.angle_gamma   90.00
#
_symmetry.space_group_name_H-M   'P 1'
#
loop_
_entity.id
_entity.type
_entity.pdbx_description
1 polymer ?
#
loop_
_entity_poly.entity_id
_entity_poly.type
_entity_poly.pdbx_seq_one_letter_code
_entity_poly.pdbx_strand_id
1 'polypeptide(L)'
;MTGPLVCVALGIEARALRRGLPSGHDEVIRLGMGPRRAARAAAGLPPDVPLAVTGFAGALDDGLSPGEVLVASEVRYDGQVWPCPSAPLIAGDLVRAGLAVQTGPVVTTRHVVTGGARRRAAREGMRSAAAERTPDRTDGAEKTRTDGAEKTEHADHGEGELARAADMESGPVAAARAGLPFAVVRVVVDTPSRPLLRPATIAHGLAARRVLTRLGPVLARWAAATGTRRVLLGAPTGDMEGDPGTRPTPDLTLLVRPDARPPHPLRSDAHEPGGLHAVGAPEDVALGWLAGARTIRLAGGPPALVSAVLTALEGLGPIVVEKRRASAEAAALPKEAWP
;
A
#
# COMPACT_ATOMS: atom_id res chain seq x y z
N MET A 1 -6.20 -5.57 -22.13
CA MET A 1 -5.41 -5.38 -20.90
C MET A 1 -5.81 -6.51 -19.96
N THR A 2 -4.90 -7.40 -19.62
CA THR A 2 -5.12 -8.41 -18.56
C THR A 2 -5.31 -7.65 -17.25
N GLY A 3 -6.48 -7.82 -16.62
CA GLY A 3 -6.72 -7.29 -15.29
C GLY A 3 -5.69 -7.88 -14.31
N PRO A 4 -5.45 -7.21 -13.19
CA PRO A 4 -4.50 -7.72 -12.20
C PRO A 4 -5.08 -8.94 -11.50
N LEU A 5 -4.17 -9.82 -11.07
CA LEU A 5 -4.53 -11.12 -10.54
C LEU A 5 -4.61 -11.04 -9.03
N VAL A 6 -5.71 -11.54 -8.48
CA VAL A 6 -5.85 -11.67 -7.03
C VAL A 6 -5.47 -13.08 -6.62
N CYS A 7 -4.41 -13.19 -5.82
CA CYS A 7 -3.85 -14.44 -5.35
C CYS A 7 -4.37 -14.76 -3.94
N VAL A 8 -4.76 -16.01 -3.73
CA VAL A 8 -5.20 -16.55 -2.43
C VAL A 8 -4.53 -17.89 -2.14
N ALA A 9 -4.44 -18.28 -0.88
CA ALA A 9 -3.81 -19.55 -0.50
C ALA A 9 -4.78 -20.73 -0.65
N LEU A 10 -6.03 -20.57 -0.23
CA LEU A 10 -6.99 -21.65 0.01
C LEU A 10 -8.21 -21.59 -0.91
N GLY A 11 -8.85 -22.75 -1.12
CA GLY A 11 -10.09 -22.82 -1.91
C GLY A 11 -11.27 -22.10 -1.25
N ILE A 12 -11.33 -22.09 0.08
CA ILE A 12 -12.36 -21.35 0.82
C ILE A 12 -12.19 -19.84 0.68
N GLU A 13 -10.95 -19.36 0.60
CA GLU A 13 -10.62 -17.96 0.38
C GLU A 13 -11.02 -17.55 -1.03
N ALA A 14 -10.64 -18.36 -2.03
CA ALA A 14 -10.99 -18.11 -3.42
C ALA A 14 -12.51 -18.00 -3.61
N ARG A 15 -13.27 -18.91 -2.99
CA ARG A 15 -14.73 -18.90 -3.05
C ARG A 15 -15.33 -17.69 -2.35
N ALA A 16 -14.78 -17.26 -1.22
CA ALA A 16 -15.26 -16.09 -0.50
C ALA A 16 -15.00 -14.80 -1.28
N LEU A 17 -13.80 -14.67 -1.84
CA LEU A 17 -13.38 -13.51 -2.62
C LEU A 17 -14.17 -13.39 -3.93
N ARG A 18 -14.32 -14.48 -4.70
CA ARG A 18 -15.12 -14.48 -5.95
C ARG A 18 -16.57 -14.04 -5.75
N ARG A 19 -17.14 -14.23 -4.56
CA ARG A 19 -18.51 -13.76 -4.25
C ARG A 19 -18.62 -12.25 -4.09
N GLY A 20 -17.51 -11.57 -3.82
CA GLY A 20 -17.49 -10.12 -3.63
C GLY A 20 -16.82 -9.36 -4.77
N LEU A 21 -16.15 -10.06 -5.69
CA LEU A 21 -15.57 -9.42 -6.86
C LEU A 21 -16.69 -8.96 -7.81
N PRO A 22 -16.58 -7.74 -8.37
CA PRO A 22 -17.49 -7.29 -9.42
C PRO A 22 -17.40 -8.20 -10.65
N SER A 23 -18.48 -8.24 -11.44
CA SER A 23 -18.49 -8.98 -12.71
C SER A 23 -17.33 -8.55 -13.61
N GLY A 24 -16.64 -9.53 -14.22
CA GLY A 24 -15.47 -9.27 -15.06
C GLY A 24 -14.12 -9.25 -14.32
N HIS A 25 -14.12 -9.42 -12.98
CA HIS A 25 -12.91 -9.56 -12.16
C HIS A 25 -12.77 -10.98 -11.59
N ASP A 26 -12.98 -12.02 -12.40
CA ASP A 26 -13.03 -13.42 -11.91
C ASP A 26 -11.66 -14.08 -11.69
N GLU A 27 -10.58 -13.37 -12.01
CA GLU A 27 -9.22 -13.92 -12.05
C GLU A 27 -8.62 -14.03 -10.64
N VAL A 28 -9.09 -15.05 -9.92
CA VAL A 28 -8.59 -15.45 -8.60
C VAL A 28 -7.74 -16.70 -8.72
N ILE A 29 -6.47 -16.58 -8.34
CA ILE A 29 -5.48 -17.65 -8.45
C ILE A 29 -5.20 -18.26 -7.08
N ARG A 30 -5.16 -19.59 -7.05
CA ARG A 30 -4.83 -20.33 -5.84
C ARG A 30 -3.35 -20.67 -5.83
N LEU A 31 -2.62 -20.05 -4.92
CA LEU A 31 -1.19 -20.29 -4.68
C LEU A 31 -0.93 -21.64 -4.00
N GLY A 32 -1.88 -22.07 -3.15
CA GLY A 32 -1.67 -23.15 -2.20
C GLY A 32 -0.89 -22.67 -0.97
N MET A 33 -1.25 -23.24 0.18
CA MET A 33 -0.64 -22.88 1.46
C MET A 33 0.86 -23.25 1.50
N GLY A 34 1.69 -22.30 1.93
CA GLY A 34 3.12 -22.51 2.13
C GLY A 34 4.03 -21.92 1.04
N PRO A 35 5.25 -21.50 1.41
CA PRO A 35 6.07 -20.65 0.53
C PRO A 35 6.55 -21.37 -0.72
N ARG A 36 6.80 -22.68 -0.65
CA ARG A 36 7.17 -23.49 -1.82
C ARG A 36 6.05 -23.58 -2.87
N ARG A 37 4.80 -23.70 -2.41
CA ARG A 37 3.64 -23.76 -3.31
C ARG A 37 3.37 -22.39 -3.91
N ALA A 38 3.43 -21.35 -3.08
CA ALA A 38 3.33 -19.96 -3.51
C ALA A 38 4.39 -19.59 -4.55
N ALA A 39 5.67 -19.95 -4.32
CA ALA A 39 6.75 -19.72 -5.27
C ALA A 39 6.49 -20.42 -6.62
N ARG A 40 6.09 -21.70 -6.59
CA ARG A 40 5.78 -22.46 -7.81
C ARG A 40 4.60 -21.86 -8.57
N ALA A 41 3.56 -21.46 -7.86
CA ALA A 41 2.39 -20.82 -8.47
C ALA A 41 2.78 -19.47 -9.08
N ALA A 42 3.54 -18.64 -8.34
CA ALA A 42 3.99 -17.32 -8.78
C ALA A 42 4.88 -17.39 -10.04
N ALA A 43 5.71 -18.44 -10.17
CA ALA A 43 6.52 -18.66 -11.37
C ALA A 43 5.70 -18.97 -12.62
N GLY A 44 4.47 -19.48 -12.47
CA GLY A 44 3.56 -19.76 -13.58
C GLY A 44 2.64 -18.59 -13.95
N LEU A 45 2.75 -17.45 -13.25
CA LEU A 45 1.92 -16.28 -13.49
C LEU A 45 2.52 -15.41 -14.61
N PRO A 46 1.69 -14.69 -15.38
CA PRO A 46 2.16 -13.70 -16.34
C PRO A 46 3.13 -12.72 -15.66
N PRO A 47 4.25 -12.34 -16.32
CA PRO A 47 5.29 -11.54 -15.69
C PRO A 47 4.81 -10.12 -15.37
N ASP A 48 4.13 -9.45 -16.31
CA ASP A 48 3.88 -7.99 -16.24
C ASP A 48 2.49 -7.61 -15.72
N VAL A 49 1.91 -8.43 -14.83
CA VAL A 49 0.60 -8.16 -14.24
C VAL A 49 0.72 -7.80 -12.77
N PRO A 50 0.06 -6.71 -12.33
CA PRO A 50 -0.02 -6.37 -10.92
C PRO A 50 -0.67 -7.50 -10.11
N LEU A 51 -0.17 -7.73 -8.89
CA LEU A 51 -0.66 -8.80 -8.02
C LEU A 51 -1.11 -8.28 -6.66
N ALA A 52 -2.31 -8.69 -6.25
CA ALA A 52 -2.74 -8.57 -4.87
C ALA A 52 -2.76 -9.95 -4.21
N VAL A 53 -2.08 -10.14 -3.09
CA VAL A 53 -2.20 -11.35 -2.26
C VAL A 53 -3.19 -11.08 -1.15
N THR A 54 -4.20 -11.93 -1.03
CA THR A 54 -5.17 -11.84 0.06
C THR A 54 -5.53 -13.21 0.61
N GLY A 55 -6.16 -13.23 1.76
CA GLY A 55 -6.51 -14.45 2.48
C GLY A 55 -6.34 -14.25 3.97
N PHE A 56 -6.27 -15.36 4.68
CA PHE A 56 -6.14 -15.35 6.12
C PHE A 56 -4.70 -15.18 6.57
N ALA A 57 -4.52 -14.65 7.78
CA ALA A 57 -3.24 -14.61 8.48
C ALA A 57 -3.45 -14.70 9.99
N GLY A 58 -2.40 -15.11 10.70
CA GLY A 58 -2.38 -15.09 12.16
C GLY A 58 -1.68 -13.84 12.67
N ALA A 59 -2.28 -13.15 13.63
CA ALA A 59 -1.66 -11.99 14.28
C ALA A 59 -0.47 -12.42 15.15
N LEU A 60 0.56 -11.59 15.19
CA LEU A 60 1.77 -11.80 15.99
C LEU A 60 1.79 -10.97 17.27
N ASP A 61 0.94 -9.96 17.34
CA ASP A 61 0.69 -9.12 18.51
C ASP A 61 -0.80 -9.15 18.91
N ASP A 62 -1.12 -8.58 20.08
CA ASP A 62 -2.48 -8.49 20.62
C ASP A 62 -3.20 -7.18 20.21
N GLY A 63 -2.57 -6.34 19.39
CA GLY A 63 -3.17 -5.14 18.81
C GLY A 63 -4.07 -5.43 17.61
N LEU A 64 -4.09 -6.68 17.12
CA LEU A 64 -5.00 -7.15 16.07
C LEU A 64 -6.10 -8.05 16.65
N SER A 65 -7.30 -7.93 16.12
CA SER A 65 -8.45 -8.78 16.49
C SER A 65 -8.90 -9.71 15.35
N PRO A 66 -9.47 -10.90 15.65
CA PRO A 66 -10.07 -11.74 14.61
C PRO A 66 -11.16 -11.00 13.83
N GLY A 67 -11.12 -11.09 12.50
CA GLY A 67 -12.02 -10.37 11.59
C GLY A 67 -11.53 -8.97 11.20
N GLU A 68 -10.46 -8.47 11.83
CA GLU A 68 -9.79 -7.25 11.40
C GLU A 68 -8.95 -7.50 10.15
N VAL A 69 -8.77 -6.44 9.35
CA VAL A 69 -7.96 -6.47 8.14
C VAL A 69 -6.61 -5.80 8.40
N LEU A 70 -5.52 -6.49 8.09
CA LEU A 70 -4.19 -5.92 8.04
C LEU A 70 -3.80 -5.70 6.57
N VAL A 71 -3.56 -4.46 6.18
CA VAL A 71 -2.91 -4.13 4.91
C VAL A 71 -1.41 -4.08 5.16
N ALA A 72 -0.63 -4.85 4.40
CA ALA A 72 0.82 -4.85 4.61
C ALA A 72 1.42 -3.52 4.18
N SER A 73 2.19 -2.86 5.05
CA SER A 73 3.09 -1.76 4.63
C SER A 73 4.33 -2.30 3.93
N GLU A 74 4.76 -3.50 4.31
CA GLU A 74 5.86 -4.23 3.71
C GLU A 74 5.71 -5.74 3.99
N VAL A 75 6.33 -6.55 3.14
CA VAL A 75 6.45 -8.00 3.31
C VAL A 75 7.90 -8.36 3.57
N ARG A 76 8.14 -9.07 4.68
CA ARG A 76 9.46 -9.55 5.08
C ARG A 76 9.58 -11.03 4.77
N TYR A 77 10.57 -11.39 3.97
CA TYR A 77 10.77 -12.77 3.57
C TYR A 77 12.23 -13.03 3.16
N ASP A 78 12.79 -14.13 3.67
CA ASP A 78 14.13 -14.61 3.31
C ASP A 78 15.26 -13.56 3.46
N GLY A 79 15.18 -12.73 4.50
CA GLY A 79 16.18 -11.67 4.72
C GLY A 79 15.99 -10.41 3.87
N GLN A 80 14.89 -10.31 3.13
CA GLN A 80 14.58 -9.18 2.25
C GLN A 80 13.29 -8.49 2.67
N VAL A 81 13.15 -7.21 2.31
CA VAL A 81 11.94 -6.42 2.55
C VAL A 81 11.36 -5.92 1.24
N TRP A 82 10.07 -6.21 1.05
CA TRP A 82 9.31 -5.79 -0.11
C TRP A 82 8.29 -4.73 0.32
N PRO A 83 8.53 -3.44 0.07
CA PRO A 83 7.58 -2.39 0.44
C PRO A 83 6.27 -2.53 -0.35
N CYS A 84 5.16 -2.10 0.26
CA CYS A 84 3.84 -2.04 -0.35
C CYS A 84 3.35 -0.59 -0.32
N PRO A 85 3.85 0.30 -1.21
CA PRO A 85 3.64 1.75 -1.06
C PRO A 85 2.17 2.16 -1.21
N SER A 86 1.36 1.40 -1.96
CA SER A 86 -0.08 1.67 -2.13
C SER A 86 -0.95 1.23 -0.94
N ALA A 87 -0.36 0.67 0.12
CA ALA A 87 -1.05 0.24 1.33
C ALA A 87 -2.02 1.28 1.94
N PRO A 88 -1.65 2.56 2.16
CA PRO A 88 -2.57 3.55 2.72
C PRO A 88 -3.79 3.81 1.82
N LEU A 89 -3.63 3.75 0.49
CA LEU A 89 -4.75 3.92 -0.46
C LEU A 89 -5.78 2.81 -0.28
N ILE A 90 -5.29 1.56 -0.20
CA ILE A 90 -6.12 0.37 0.02
C ILE A 90 -6.78 0.44 1.40
N ALA A 91 -6.02 0.81 2.44
CA ALA A 91 -6.52 0.93 3.80
C ALA A 91 -7.66 1.96 3.88
N GLY A 92 -7.50 3.14 3.28
CA GLY A 92 -8.53 4.17 3.24
C GLY A 92 -9.82 3.69 2.58
N ASP A 93 -9.72 2.97 1.45
CA ASP A 93 -10.88 2.42 0.76
C ASP A 93 -11.59 1.32 1.56
N LEU A 94 -10.84 0.48 2.28
CA LEU A 94 -11.39 -0.55 3.17
C LEU A 94 -12.10 0.08 4.39
N VAL A 95 -11.52 1.15 4.97
CA VAL A 95 -12.14 1.91 6.05
C VAL A 95 -13.43 2.56 5.59
N ARG A 96 -13.44 3.20 4.40
CA ARG A 96 -14.66 3.75 3.77
C ARG A 96 -15.70 2.68 3.50
N ALA A 97 -15.28 1.46 3.18
CA ALA A 97 -16.17 0.30 3.06
C ALA A 97 -16.69 -0.21 4.41
N GLY A 98 -16.33 0.41 5.55
CA GLY A 98 -16.80 0.07 6.89
C GLY A 98 -16.14 -1.16 7.48
N LEU A 99 -14.85 -1.38 7.18
CA LEU A 99 -14.04 -2.45 7.77
C LEU A 99 -13.13 -1.90 8.88
N ALA A 100 -12.84 -2.73 9.87
CA ALA A 100 -11.76 -2.47 10.82
C ALA A 100 -10.44 -2.82 10.13
N VAL A 101 -9.57 -1.82 9.99
CA VAL A 101 -8.35 -1.92 9.20
C VAL A 101 -7.18 -1.36 9.98
N GLN A 102 -6.06 -2.05 9.93
CA GLN A 102 -4.77 -1.53 10.34
C GLN A 102 -3.74 -1.75 9.23
N THR A 103 -2.65 -0.99 9.28
CA THR A 103 -1.51 -1.15 8.38
C THR A 103 -0.29 -1.57 9.19
N GLY A 104 0.60 -2.37 8.62
CA GLY A 104 1.87 -2.72 9.26
C GLY A 104 2.61 -3.86 8.57
N PRO A 105 3.82 -4.22 9.05
CA PRO A 105 4.65 -5.22 8.37
C PRO A 105 4.08 -6.64 8.50
N VAL A 106 4.14 -7.41 7.41
CA VAL A 106 3.79 -8.84 7.39
C VAL A 106 5.05 -9.66 7.19
N VAL A 107 5.22 -10.74 7.96
CA VAL A 107 6.33 -11.69 7.76
C VAL A 107 5.82 -12.97 7.13
N THR A 108 6.50 -13.44 6.09
CA THR A 108 6.20 -14.75 5.50
C THR A 108 7.04 -15.82 6.14
N THR A 109 6.37 -16.86 6.63
CA THR A 109 6.95 -17.94 7.42
C THR A 109 6.83 -19.28 6.70
N ARG A 110 7.65 -20.27 7.10
CA ARG A 110 7.65 -21.60 6.47
C ARG A 110 6.58 -22.53 7.02
N HIS A 111 6.04 -22.21 8.18
CA HIS A 111 5.08 -23.02 8.93
C HIS A 111 4.17 -22.11 9.74
N VAL A 112 2.99 -22.62 10.09
CA VAL A 112 2.04 -21.89 10.94
C VAL A 112 2.68 -21.58 12.29
N VAL A 113 2.75 -20.31 12.65
CA VAL A 113 3.34 -19.84 13.89
C VAL A 113 2.28 -19.86 15.00
N THR A 114 2.60 -20.50 16.13
CA THR A 114 1.70 -20.61 17.28
C THR A 114 2.42 -20.30 18.59
N GLY A 115 1.66 -19.95 19.63
CA GLY A 115 2.17 -19.75 20.99
C GLY A 115 3.40 -18.82 21.06
N GLY A 116 4.42 -19.24 21.82
CA GLY A 116 5.64 -18.46 22.05
C GLY A 116 6.48 -18.15 20.80
N ALA A 117 6.27 -18.88 19.70
CA ALA A 117 6.97 -18.65 18.43
C ALA A 117 6.51 -17.35 17.74
N ARG A 118 5.32 -16.81 18.07
CA ARG A 118 4.83 -15.55 17.48
C ARG A 118 5.74 -14.36 17.76
N ARG A 119 6.22 -14.23 19.01
CA ARG A 119 7.16 -13.18 19.40
C ARG A 119 8.51 -13.28 18.69
N ARG A 120 8.97 -14.51 18.41
CA ARG A 120 10.21 -14.72 17.64
C ARG A 120 10.01 -14.31 16.18
N ALA A 121 8.93 -14.76 15.54
CA ALA A 121 8.60 -14.38 14.17
C ALA A 121 8.46 -12.85 13.99
N ALA A 122 7.83 -12.16 14.94
CA ALA A 122 7.69 -10.70 14.92
C ALA A 122 9.06 -9.99 14.89
N ARG A 123 10.03 -10.49 15.66
CA ARG A 123 11.39 -9.94 15.79
C ARG A 123 12.35 -10.38 14.69
N GLU A 124 12.26 -11.64 14.25
CA GLU A 124 13.08 -12.17 13.16
C GLU A 124 12.79 -11.43 11.86
N GLY A 125 11.53 -11.05 11.63
CA GLY A 125 11.17 -10.17 10.51
C GLY A 125 11.90 -8.81 10.55
N MET A 126 12.21 -8.27 11.72
CA MET A 126 12.93 -6.99 11.86
C MET A 126 14.40 -7.09 11.43
N ARG A 127 15.06 -8.25 11.66
CA ARG A 127 16.46 -8.47 11.25
C ARG A 127 16.63 -8.53 9.74
N SER A 128 15.59 -8.98 9.03
CA SER A 128 15.53 -8.93 7.56
C SER A 128 15.49 -7.50 7.01
N ALA A 129 14.95 -6.53 7.76
CA ALA A 129 14.88 -5.12 7.35
C ALA A 129 16.16 -4.33 7.62
N ALA A 130 16.92 -4.70 8.65
CA ALA A 130 18.14 -3.99 9.03
C ALA A 130 19.33 -4.31 8.11
N ALA A 131 19.36 -5.48 7.46
CA ALA A 131 20.46 -5.89 6.58
C ALA A 131 20.56 -5.09 5.27
N GLU A 132 19.48 -4.44 4.84
CA GLU A 132 19.37 -3.81 3.52
C GLU A 132 19.51 -2.26 3.55
N ARG A 133 19.46 -1.64 4.74
CA ARG A 133 19.58 -0.17 4.91
C ARG A 133 21.02 0.36 4.86
N THR A 134 21.98 -0.41 4.38
CA THR A 134 23.34 0.12 4.15
C THR A 134 23.34 0.85 2.81
N PRO A 135 23.55 2.19 2.76
CA PRO A 135 23.56 2.90 1.48
C PRO A 135 24.77 2.46 0.66
N ASP A 136 24.53 2.23 -0.63
CA ASP A 136 25.56 2.05 -1.65
C ASP A 136 26.49 3.27 -1.65
N ARG A 137 27.71 3.10 -1.13
CA ARG A 137 28.78 4.09 -1.24
C ARG A 137 29.46 3.88 -2.59
N THR A 138 29.10 4.69 -3.57
CA THR A 138 29.97 4.96 -4.72
C THR A 138 30.85 6.17 -4.41
N ASP A 139 32.14 5.98 -4.61
CA ASP A 139 33.26 6.82 -4.18
C ASP A 139 33.33 8.24 -4.77
N GLY A 140 33.93 9.13 -3.97
CA GLY A 140 34.45 10.44 -4.40
C GLY A 140 35.22 11.09 -3.25
N ALA A 141 36.56 10.96 -3.29
CA ALA A 141 37.48 11.37 -2.23
C ALA A 141 37.55 12.90 -1.99
N GLU A 142 37.73 13.32 -0.74
CA GLU A 142 38.85 14.17 -0.33
C GLU A 142 39.09 14.10 1.19
N LYS A 143 40.31 13.72 1.58
CA LYS A 143 40.77 13.73 2.97
C LYS A 143 41.20 15.14 3.34
N THR A 144 40.51 15.76 4.29
CA THR A 144 41.11 16.84 5.09
C THR A 144 40.94 16.47 6.56
N ARG A 145 42.08 16.26 7.23
CA ARG A 145 42.15 16.06 8.67
C ARG A 145 41.82 17.37 9.36
N THR A 146 40.99 17.32 10.38
CA THR A 146 41.09 18.24 11.52
C THR A 146 40.57 17.51 12.75
N ASP A 147 41.43 17.42 13.75
CA ASP A 147 41.16 16.89 15.07
C ASP A 147 40.17 17.78 15.81
N GLY A 148 39.29 17.19 16.64
CA GLY A 148 38.65 17.93 17.72
C GLY A 148 37.23 17.53 18.06
N ALA A 149 37.11 16.95 19.25
CA ALA A 149 35.96 17.02 20.17
C ALA A 149 34.71 16.18 19.88
N GLU A 150 34.52 15.24 20.80
CA GLU A 150 33.32 14.47 21.09
C GLU A 150 32.04 15.33 21.08
N LYS A 151 31.10 14.92 20.24
CA LYS A 151 29.67 14.99 20.54
C LYS A 151 29.08 13.66 20.14
N THR A 152 28.82 12.81 21.13
CA THR A 152 27.98 11.63 21.00
C THR A 152 26.53 12.11 20.83
N GLU A 153 26.22 12.64 19.65
CA GLU A 153 24.84 12.77 19.21
C GLU A 153 24.29 11.35 19.14
N HIS A 154 23.38 11.04 20.05
CA HIS A 154 22.55 9.85 19.98
C HIS A 154 21.72 9.96 18.72
N ALA A 155 22.27 9.46 17.61
CA ALA A 155 21.51 9.14 16.43
C ALA A 155 20.46 8.12 16.87
N ASP A 156 19.20 8.56 16.85
CA ASP A 156 18.04 7.70 16.94
C ASP A 156 18.10 6.70 15.78
N HIS A 157 18.76 5.56 16.02
CA HIS A 157 18.77 4.42 15.12
C HIS A 157 17.35 3.86 15.13
N GLY A 158 16.48 4.40 14.25
CA GLY A 158 15.08 4.02 14.15
C GLY A 158 14.92 2.50 14.14
N GLU A 159 14.48 1.95 15.26
CA GLU A 159 14.16 0.53 15.41
C GLU A 159 13.02 0.21 14.43
N GLY A 160 13.29 -0.61 13.41
CA GLY A 160 12.27 -0.99 12.44
C GLY A 160 11.06 -1.62 13.14
N GLU A 161 9.83 -1.31 12.70
CA GLU A 161 8.61 -1.80 13.36
C GLU A 161 8.56 -3.34 13.43
N LEU A 162 7.95 -3.93 14.46
CA LEU A 162 7.77 -5.39 14.54
C LEU A 162 6.75 -5.88 13.50
N ALA A 163 6.94 -7.09 12.99
CA ALA A 163 5.93 -7.68 12.12
C ALA A 163 4.66 -8.01 12.92
N ARG A 164 3.51 -7.64 12.36
CA ARG A 164 2.20 -7.68 13.05
C ARG A 164 1.38 -8.91 12.72
N ALA A 165 1.59 -9.49 11.54
CA ALA A 165 0.99 -10.77 11.16
C ALA A 165 2.00 -11.67 10.46
N ALA A 166 1.74 -12.98 10.56
CA ALA A 166 2.43 -13.99 9.78
C ALA A 166 1.48 -14.62 8.76
N ASP A 167 1.99 -14.77 7.55
CA ASP A 167 1.41 -15.64 6.53
C ASP A 167 2.46 -16.63 6.01
N MET A 168 2.11 -17.39 4.99
CA MET A 168 3.03 -18.35 4.38
C MET A 168 3.15 -18.19 2.85
N GLU A 169 2.57 -17.13 2.26
CA GLU A 169 2.46 -17.00 0.80
C GLU A 169 2.96 -15.66 0.24
N SER A 170 2.93 -14.57 0.99
CA SER A 170 3.18 -13.24 0.41
C SER A 170 4.61 -13.05 -0.07
N GLY A 171 5.59 -13.55 0.69
CA GLY A 171 7.01 -13.39 0.43
C GLY A 171 7.47 -13.88 -0.93
N PRO A 172 7.22 -15.16 -1.29
CA PRO A 172 7.56 -15.67 -2.62
C PRO A 172 6.87 -14.93 -3.77
N VAL A 173 5.64 -14.44 -3.55
CA VAL A 173 4.93 -13.66 -4.57
C VAL A 173 5.54 -12.27 -4.70
N ALA A 174 5.88 -11.61 -3.59
CA ALA A 174 6.56 -10.32 -3.57
C ALA A 174 7.91 -10.40 -4.30
N ALA A 175 8.71 -11.42 -4.00
CA ALA A 175 9.99 -11.66 -4.66
C ALA A 175 9.84 -11.89 -6.17
N ALA A 176 8.79 -12.61 -6.59
CA ALA A 176 8.49 -12.82 -8.00
C ALA A 176 7.88 -11.59 -8.71
N ARG A 177 7.61 -10.50 -7.99
CA ARG A 177 6.98 -9.25 -8.49
C ARG A 177 7.78 -8.00 -8.16
N ALA A 178 9.08 -8.14 -7.93
CA ALA A 178 9.96 -7.02 -7.71
C ALA A 178 9.78 -5.96 -8.81
N GLY A 179 9.47 -4.72 -8.41
CA GLY A 179 9.29 -3.58 -9.33
C GLY A 179 7.92 -3.47 -10.01
N LEU A 180 6.98 -4.38 -9.74
CA LEU A 180 5.59 -4.30 -10.22
C LEU A 180 4.65 -3.90 -9.09
N PRO A 181 3.47 -3.32 -9.41
CA PRO A 181 2.51 -2.98 -8.37
C PRO A 181 2.07 -4.24 -7.62
N PHE A 182 2.29 -4.21 -6.31
CA PHE A 182 2.09 -5.35 -5.43
C PHE A 182 1.39 -4.89 -4.15
N ALA A 183 0.41 -5.67 -3.71
CA ALA A 183 -0.34 -5.41 -2.50
C ALA A 183 -0.60 -6.69 -1.71
N VAL A 184 -0.64 -6.57 -0.38
CA VAL A 184 -1.03 -7.67 0.50
C VAL A 184 -2.10 -7.20 1.48
N VAL A 185 -3.21 -7.93 1.51
CA VAL A 185 -4.34 -7.64 2.42
C VAL A 185 -4.73 -8.92 3.13
N ARG A 186 -4.51 -8.99 4.44
CA ARG A 186 -4.77 -10.19 5.24
C ARG A 186 -5.92 -9.99 6.20
N VAL A 187 -6.82 -10.96 6.28
CA VAL A 187 -7.87 -11.00 7.30
C VAL A 187 -7.36 -11.83 8.47
N VAL A 188 -7.33 -11.24 9.66
CA VAL A 188 -6.85 -11.91 10.87
C VAL A 188 -7.87 -12.98 11.28
N VAL A 189 -7.43 -14.23 11.39
CA VAL A 189 -8.28 -15.34 11.83
C VAL A 189 -8.01 -15.79 13.26
N ASP A 190 -6.80 -15.54 13.74
CA ASP A 190 -6.39 -15.86 15.10
C ASP A 190 -5.31 -14.92 15.63
N THR A 191 -5.25 -14.86 16.95
CA THR A 191 -4.35 -13.98 17.70
C THR A 191 -3.63 -14.77 18.80
N PRO A 192 -2.57 -14.20 19.42
CA PRO A 192 -1.94 -14.84 20.58
C PRO A 192 -2.95 -15.19 21.69
N SER A 193 -3.90 -14.28 21.95
CA SER A 193 -4.98 -14.42 22.93
C SER A 193 -6.16 -15.29 22.47
N ARG A 194 -6.38 -15.49 21.16
CA ARG A 194 -7.51 -16.24 20.59
C ARG A 194 -7.07 -17.20 19.46
N PRO A 195 -6.47 -18.35 19.78
CA PRO A 195 -5.97 -19.30 18.77
C PRO A 195 -7.07 -20.14 18.08
N LEU A 196 -6.80 -20.62 16.85
CA LEU A 196 -7.75 -21.40 16.03
C LEU A 196 -8.22 -22.74 16.62
N LEU A 197 -7.46 -23.33 17.55
CA LEU A 197 -7.67 -24.71 18.03
C LEU A 197 -8.81 -24.87 19.06
N ARG A 198 -9.79 -23.96 19.12
CA ARG A 198 -10.94 -24.06 20.03
C ARG A 198 -12.26 -24.15 19.24
N PRO A 199 -13.26 -24.94 19.69
CA PRO A 199 -14.55 -25.11 18.98
C PRO A 199 -15.31 -23.79 18.75
N ALA A 200 -15.19 -22.83 19.68
CA ALA A 200 -15.75 -21.49 19.57
C ALA A 200 -15.16 -20.68 18.38
N THR A 201 -14.10 -21.15 17.74
CA THR A 201 -13.37 -20.45 16.66
C THR A 201 -14.00 -20.63 15.27
N ILE A 202 -15.00 -21.51 15.11
CA ILE A 202 -15.76 -21.63 13.86
C ILE A 202 -16.49 -20.31 13.53
N ALA A 203 -17.01 -19.61 14.55
CA ALA A 203 -17.65 -18.30 14.37
C ALA A 203 -16.65 -17.23 13.87
N HIS A 204 -15.42 -17.22 14.38
CA HIS A 204 -14.37 -16.31 13.91
C HIS A 204 -13.97 -16.61 12.47
N GLY A 205 -13.85 -17.89 12.08
CA GLY A 205 -13.60 -18.27 10.69
C GLY A 205 -14.72 -17.84 9.74
N LEU A 206 -15.99 -17.91 10.18
CA LEU A 206 -17.14 -17.41 9.41
C LEU A 206 -17.13 -15.88 9.29
N ALA A 207 -16.83 -15.16 10.38
CA ALA A 207 -16.71 -13.70 10.38
C ALA A 207 -15.58 -13.24 9.46
N ALA A 208 -14.39 -13.83 9.57
CA ALA A 208 -13.26 -13.56 8.69
C ALA A 208 -13.60 -13.86 7.22
N ARG A 209 -14.37 -14.92 6.95
CA ARG A 209 -14.83 -15.23 5.59
C ARG A 209 -15.77 -14.15 5.04
N ARG A 210 -16.66 -13.58 5.86
CA ARG A 210 -17.54 -12.46 5.45
C ARG A 210 -16.74 -11.21 5.14
N VAL A 211 -15.72 -10.92 5.94
CA VAL A 211 -14.77 -9.81 5.71
C VAL A 211 -14.01 -10.03 4.41
N LEU A 212 -13.52 -11.25 4.15
CA LEU A 212 -12.81 -11.59 2.92
C LEU A 212 -13.66 -11.35 1.66
N THR A 213 -14.97 -11.63 1.71
CA THR A 213 -15.88 -11.26 0.62
C THR A 213 -15.95 -9.75 0.40
N ARG A 214 -15.90 -8.93 1.46
CA ARG A 214 -15.94 -7.46 1.36
C ARG A 214 -14.65 -6.85 0.82
N LEU A 215 -13.54 -7.61 0.74
CA LEU A 215 -12.31 -7.11 0.11
C LEU A 215 -12.41 -7.04 -1.42
N GLY A 216 -13.28 -7.86 -2.04
CA GLY A 216 -13.40 -7.99 -3.50
C GLY A 216 -13.52 -6.65 -4.24
N PRO A 217 -14.49 -5.78 -3.91
CA PRO A 217 -14.67 -4.51 -4.61
C PRO A 217 -13.46 -3.56 -4.46
N VAL A 218 -12.82 -3.55 -3.28
CA VAL A 218 -11.65 -2.70 -3.04
C VAL A 218 -10.44 -3.19 -3.84
N LEU A 219 -10.21 -4.51 -3.87
CA LEU A 219 -9.14 -5.09 -4.67
C LEU A 219 -9.37 -4.87 -6.17
N ALA A 220 -10.63 -4.89 -6.63
CA ALA A 220 -10.99 -4.53 -8.01
C ALA A 220 -10.77 -3.03 -8.32
N ARG A 221 -10.95 -2.13 -7.36
CA ARG A 221 -10.60 -0.71 -7.54
C ARG A 221 -9.10 -0.47 -7.50
N TRP A 222 -8.38 -1.10 -6.58
CA TRP A 222 -6.91 -1.06 -6.55
C TRP A 222 -6.35 -1.51 -7.90
N ALA A 223 -6.90 -2.62 -8.38
CA ALA A 223 -6.62 -3.19 -9.66
C ALA A 223 -6.80 -2.20 -10.83
N ALA A 224 -7.97 -1.59 -10.93
CA ALA A 224 -8.27 -0.58 -11.95
C ALA A 224 -7.43 0.70 -11.81
N ALA A 225 -6.95 0.98 -10.60
CA ALA A 225 -6.05 2.08 -10.29
C ALA A 225 -4.57 1.73 -10.58
N THR A 226 -4.20 0.53 -10.98
CA THR A 226 -2.81 0.26 -11.38
C THR A 226 -2.51 0.80 -12.78
N GLY A 227 -1.29 1.30 -13.01
CA GLY A 227 -0.85 1.77 -14.32
C GLY A 227 0.13 2.94 -14.27
N THR A 228 0.73 3.23 -15.43
CA THR A 228 1.68 4.34 -15.61
C THR A 228 0.98 5.70 -15.56
N ARG A 229 1.57 6.66 -14.86
CA ARG A 229 1.00 8.03 -14.72
C ARG A 229 2.03 9.13 -14.84
N ARG A 230 1.56 10.31 -15.25
CA ARG A 230 2.27 11.58 -15.17
C ARG A 230 1.72 12.36 -13.97
N VAL A 231 2.60 12.78 -13.06
CA VAL A 231 2.26 13.61 -11.91
C VAL A 231 2.81 15.01 -12.09
N LEU A 232 1.92 15.99 -12.11
CA LEU A 232 2.24 17.42 -12.20
C LEU A 232 2.28 18.00 -10.79
N LEU A 233 3.45 18.45 -10.34
CA LEU A 233 3.62 19.19 -9.09
C LEU A 233 3.54 20.70 -9.34
N GLY A 234 2.64 21.40 -8.65
CA GLY A 234 2.50 22.86 -8.79
C GLY A 234 1.20 23.41 -8.21
N ALA A 235 0.91 24.69 -8.47
CA ALA A 235 -0.32 25.35 -8.02
C ALA A 235 -1.58 24.67 -8.61
N PRO A 236 -2.73 24.67 -7.87
CA PRO A 236 -3.96 23.99 -8.30
C PRO A 236 -4.50 24.57 -9.60
N THR A 237 -4.59 25.89 -9.65
CA THR A 237 -4.64 26.68 -10.87
C THR A 237 -3.20 26.92 -11.30
N GLY A 238 -2.71 26.13 -12.26
CA GLY A 238 -1.43 26.47 -12.89
C GLY A 238 -1.49 27.94 -13.30
N ASP A 239 -0.51 28.72 -12.86
CA ASP A 239 -0.23 30.12 -13.16
C ASP A 239 -1.12 30.63 -14.30
N MET A 240 -1.98 31.62 -14.07
CA MET A 240 -2.90 32.19 -15.10
C MET A 240 -2.17 32.83 -16.31
N GLU A 241 -0.90 32.51 -16.51
CA GLU A 241 0.00 33.16 -17.44
C GLU A 241 0.55 32.15 -18.45
N GLY A 242 0.03 32.23 -19.67
CA GLY A 242 0.34 31.37 -20.82
C GLY A 242 -0.93 30.89 -21.54
N ASP A 243 -0.82 30.63 -22.84
CA ASP A 243 -1.95 30.25 -23.70
C ASP A 243 -2.72 29.02 -23.16
N PRO A 244 -4.00 29.17 -22.75
CA PRO A 244 -4.81 28.07 -22.23
C PRO A 244 -4.97 26.90 -23.22
N GLY A 245 -4.78 27.13 -24.53
CA GLY A 245 -4.92 26.11 -25.57
C GLY A 245 -3.82 25.04 -25.63
N THR A 246 -2.70 25.22 -24.92
CA THR A 246 -1.53 24.31 -25.01
C THR A 246 -1.28 23.48 -23.75
N ARG A 247 -2.10 23.62 -22.70
CA ARG A 247 -1.89 22.92 -21.42
C ARG A 247 -2.68 21.62 -21.38
N PRO A 248 -2.06 20.45 -21.12
CA PRO A 248 -2.82 19.24 -20.85
C PRO A 248 -3.61 19.45 -19.56
N THR A 249 -4.94 19.42 -19.68
CA THR A 249 -5.85 19.36 -18.53
C THR A 249 -5.60 18.05 -17.79
N PRO A 250 -5.28 18.08 -16.49
CA PRO A 250 -5.11 16.85 -15.74
C PRO A 250 -6.45 16.11 -15.68
N ASP A 251 -6.40 14.78 -15.70
CA ASP A 251 -7.58 13.94 -15.54
C ASP A 251 -8.12 14.03 -14.10
N LEU A 252 -7.24 14.33 -13.14
CA LEU A 252 -7.54 14.43 -11.71
C LEU A 252 -6.64 15.48 -11.03
N THR A 253 -7.22 16.28 -10.15
CA THR A 253 -6.47 17.21 -9.28
C THR A 253 -6.69 16.85 -7.81
N LEU A 254 -5.60 16.61 -7.09
CA LEU A 254 -5.57 16.38 -5.65
C LEU A 254 -4.99 17.63 -4.96
N LEU A 255 -5.84 18.33 -4.21
CA LEU A 255 -5.46 19.45 -3.38
C LEU A 255 -4.96 18.92 -2.03
N VAL A 256 -3.65 18.95 -1.83
CA VAL A 256 -2.97 18.37 -0.67
C VAL A 256 -3.04 19.36 0.50
N ARG A 257 -3.73 18.99 1.57
CA ARG A 257 -4.07 19.88 2.68
C ARG A 257 -4.21 19.10 3.99
N PRO A 258 -3.36 19.33 5.02
CA PRO A 258 -3.41 18.58 6.28
C PRO A 258 -4.77 18.62 7.01
N ASP A 259 -5.58 19.65 6.76
CA ASP A 259 -6.91 19.87 7.33
C ASP A 259 -8.06 19.27 6.50
N ALA A 260 -7.76 18.64 5.36
CA ALA A 260 -8.77 18.03 4.53
C ALA A 260 -9.49 16.91 5.27
N ARG A 261 -10.81 16.82 5.04
CA ARG A 261 -11.63 15.74 5.59
C ARG A 261 -11.56 14.52 4.68
N PRO A 262 -11.57 13.30 5.25
CA PRO A 262 -11.66 12.08 4.46
C PRO A 262 -12.92 12.09 3.59
N PRO A 263 -12.85 11.57 2.35
CA PRO A 263 -13.99 11.60 1.44
C PRO A 263 -15.12 10.70 1.91
N HIS A 264 -16.35 11.15 1.64
CA HIS A 264 -17.54 10.34 1.88
C HIS A 264 -17.55 9.09 0.96
N PRO A 265 -17.95 7.90 1.44
CA PRO A 265 -17.95 6.66 0.64
C PRO A 265 -18.69 6.77 -0.70
N LEU A 266 -19.85 7.44 -0.73
CA LEU A 266 -20.62 7.65 -1.98
C LEU A 266 -19.89 8.50 -3.04
N ARG A 267 -18.81 9.20 -2.68
CA ARG A 267 -18.00 10.02 -3.60
C ARG A 267 -16.67 9.35 -3.97
N SER A 268 -16.39 8.13 -3.48
CA SER A 268 -15.11 7.43 -3.72
C SER A 268 -15.14 6.43 -4.88
N ASP A 269 -16.32 6.20 -5.49
CA ASP A 269 -16.54 5.01 -6.32
C ASP A 269 -16.32 5.21 -7.83
N ALA A 270 -16.14 6.44 -8.31
CA ALA A 270 -15.97 6.70 -9.74
C ALA A 270 -14.93 7.79 -10.04
N HIS A 271 -14.25 7.64 -11.17
CA HIS A 271 -13.43 8.68 -11.78
C HIS A 271 -14.34 9.69 -12.46
N GLU A 272 -14.25 10.94 -12.04
CA GLU A 272 -14.85 12.10 -12.69
C GLU A 272 -13.75 12.84 -13.46
N PRO A 273 -13.79 12.93 -14.80
CA PRO A 273 -12.78 13.63 -15.58
C PRO A 273 -12.64 15.09 -15.13
N GLY A 274 -11.42 15.51 -14.80
CA GLY A 274 -11.15 16.84 -14.25
C GLY A 274 -11.57 17.00 -12.79
N GLY A 275 -11.86 15.91 -12.07
CA GLY A 275 -12.24 15.93 -10.67
C GLY A 275 -11.22 16.63 -9.79
N LEU A 276 -11.71 17.41 -8.82
CA LEU A 276 -10.91 18.13 -7.83
C LEU A 276 -11.26 17.62 -6.43
N HIS A 277 -10.27 17.07 -5.73
CA HIS A 277 -10.47 16.47 -4.41
C HIS A 277 -9.42 16.96 -3.41
N ALA A 278 -9.85 17.33 -2.22
CA ALA A 278 -8.94 17.65 -1.11
C ALA A 278 -8.51 16.37 -0.40
N VAL A 279 -7.23 16.23 -0.07
CA VAL A 279 -6.64 15.08 0.62
C VAL A 279 -5.65 15.53 1.68
N GLY A 280 -5.77 14.97 2.90
CA GLY A 280 -4.95 15.33 4.06
C GLY A 280 -3.96 14.25 4.45
N ALA A 281 -4.18 13.04 3.96
CA ALA A 281 -3.29 11.91 4.04
C ALA A 281 -3.41 11.03 2.79
N PRO A 282 -2.45 10.12 2.51
CA PRO A 282 -2.57 9.21 1.37
C PRO A 282 -3.84 8.36 1.42
N GLU A 283 -4.32 7.94 2.58
CA GLU A 283 -5.56 7.19 2.75
C GLU A 283 -6.84 7.94 2.30
N ASP A 284 -6.78 9.27 2.19
CA ASP A 284 -7.89 10.07 1.67
C ASP A 284 -8.03 9.97 0.15
N VAL A 285 -6.98 9.53 -0.55
CA VAL A 285 -7.05 9.31 -2.00
C VAL A 285 -7.86 8.05 -2.27
N ALA A 286 -9.07 8.21 -2.81
CA ALA A 286 -9.88 7.07 -3.18
C ALA A 286 -9.37 6.38 -4.45
N LEU A 287 -9.30 5.05 -4.43
CA LEU A 287 -8.83 4.26 -5.57
C LEU A 287 -9.73 4.45 -6.80
N GLY A 288 -11.03 4.66 -6.60
CA GLY A 288 -11.98 4.93 -7.69
C GLY A 288 -11.67 6.19 -8.50
N TRP A 289 -11.07 7.22 -7.88
CA TRP A 289 -10.67 8.45 -8.58
C TRP A 289 -9.50 8.23 -9.53
N LEU A 290 -8.66 7.25 -9.24
CA LEU A 290 -7.42 6.98 -9.96
C LEU A 290 -7.62 6.08 -11.19
N ALA A 291 -8.74 5.36 -11.27
CA ALA A 291 -9.04 4.47 -12.38
C ALA A 291 -9.10 5.26 -13.70
N GLY A 292 -8.24 4.91 -14.65
CA GLY A 292 -8.15 5.58 -15.95
C GLY A 292 -7.48 6.97 -15.96
N ALA A 293 -7.24 7.59 -14.79
CA ALA A 293 -6.53 8.85 -14.68
C ALA A 293 -5.04 8.66 -15.03
N ARG A 294 -4.61 9.24 -16.15
CA ARG A 294 -3.24 9.16 -16.66
C ARG A 294 -2.39 10.36 -16.24
N THR A 295 -3.02 11.52 -16.08
CA THR A 295 -2.37 12.75 -15.63
C THR A 295 -3.01 13.23 -14.33
N ILE A 296 -2.24 13.24 -13.25
CA ILE A 296 -2.68 13.70 -11.93
C ILE A 296 -1.93 14.98 -11.56
N ARG A 297 -2.64 15.99 -11.06
CA ARG A 297 -2.03 17.16 -10.43
C ARG A 297 -2.03 17.00 -8.92
N LEU A 298 -0.87 17.14 -8.28
CA LEU A 298 -0.77 17.31 -6.83
C LEU A 298 -0.50 18.79 -6.56
N ALA A 299 -1.41 19.42 -5.83
CA ALA A 299 -1.39 20.86 -5.62
C ALA A 299 -1.37 21.25 -4.15
N GLY A 300 -0.46 22.16 -3.80
CA GLY A 300 -0.33 22.68 -2.44
C GLY A 300 0.22 21.68 -1.43
N GLY A 301 0.05 21.99 -0.15
CA GLY A 301 0.38 21.12 0.97
C GLY A 301 1.86 21.14 1.41
N PRO A 302 2.15 20.65 2.63
CA PRO A 302 3.52 20.45 3.10
C PRO A 302 4.28 19.43 2.21
N PRO A 303 5.57 19.63 1.93
CA PRO A 303 6.36 18.72 1.08
C PRO A 303 6.32 17.26 1.55
N ALA A 304 6.32 17.03 2.87
CA ALA A 304 6.25 15.68 3.44
C ALA A 304 4.94 14.97 3.08
N LEU A 305 3.80 15.68 3.13
CA LEU A 305 2.51 15.11 2.78
C LEU A 305 2.39 14.88 1.27
N VAL A 306 2.89 15.81 0.45
CA VAL A 306 2.97 15.62 -1.01
C VAL A 306 3.83 14.41 -1.35
N SER A 307 4.98 14.26 -0.69
CA SER A 307 5.85 13.10 -0.86
C SER A 307 5.16 11.81 -0.44
N ALA A 308 4.42 11.80 0.66
CA ALA A 308 3.68 10.61 1.11
C ALA A 308 2.60 10.19 0.10
N VAL A 309 1.85 11.15 -0.46
CA VAL A 309 0.87 10.88 -1.51
C VAL A 309 1.56 10.36 -2.78
N LEU A 310 2.68 10.97 -3.18
CA LEU A 310 3.44 10.53 -4.34
C LEU A 310 3.96 9.10 -4.18
N THR A 311 4.58 8.77 -3.04
CA THR A 311 5.03 7.40 -2.72
C THR A 311 3.88 6.40 -2.76
N ALA A 312 2.69 6.78 -2.27
CA ALA A 312 1.52 5.91 -2.34
C ALA A 312 1.06 5.65 -3.79
N LEU A 313 1.11 6.66 -4.65
CA LEU A 313 0.79 6.54 -6.07
C LEU A 313 1.85 5.70 -6.82
N GLU A 314 3.14 5.81 -6.48
CA GLU A 314 4.22 4.98 -7.06
C GLU A 314 3.97 3.48 -6.81
N GLY A 315 3.32 3.14 -5.69
CA GLY A 315 2.88 1.78 -5.40
C GLY A 315 1.77 1.22 -6.30
N LEU A 316 1.22 2.04 -7.21
CA LEU A 316 0.25 1.63 -8.23
C LEU A 316 0.87 1.47 -9.62
N GLY A 317 2.14 1.84 -9.80
CA GLY A 317 2.85 1.73 -11.06
C GLY A 317 3.81 2.90 -11.32
N PRO A 318 4.50 2.87 -12.47
CA PRO A 318 5.50 3.88 -12.79
C PRO A 318 4.93 5.30 -12.83
N ILE A 319 5.63 6.25 -12.23
CA ILE A 319 5.27 7.66 -12.25
C ILE A 319 6.37 8.50 -12.88
N VAL A 320 5.97 9.38 -13.79
CA VAL A 320 6.82 10.46 -14.31
C VAL A 320 6.42 11.75 -13.60
N VAL A 321 7.32 12.31 -12.79
CA VAL A 321 7.07 13.53 -12.03
C VAL A 321 7.58 14.74 -12.79
N GLU A 322 6.71 15.74 -12.95
CA GLU A 322 7.07 17.02 -13.54
C GLU A 322 6.81 18.16 -12.57
N LYS A 323 7.87 18.88 -12.24
CA LYS A 323 7.80 20.10 -11.44
C LYS A 323 7.62 21.28 -12.39
N ARG A 324 6.47 21.96 -12.32
CA ARG A 324 6.40 23.31 -12.89
C ARG A 324 6.99 24.30 -11.89
N ARG A 325 7.90 25.15 -12.37
CA ARG A 325 8.25 26.36 -11.63
C ARG A 325 7.04 27.28 -11.67
N ALA A 326 6.54 27.68 -10.51
CA ALA A 326 5.63 28.82 -10.45
C ALA A 326 6.39 30.05 -10.98
N SER A 327 5.76 30.81 -11.87
CA SER A 327 6.25 32.15 -12.21
C SER A 327 6.35 32.99 -10.94
N ALA A 328 7.37 33.86 -10.84
CA ALA A 328 7.65 34.66 -9.64
C ALA A 328 6.45 35.50 -9.15
N GLU A 329 5.48 35.81 -10.03
CA GLU A 329 4.24 36.53 -9.70
C GLU A 329 3.17 35.71 -8.97
N ALA A 330 3.09 34.39 -9.17
CA ALA A 330 2.08 33.55 -8.50
C ALA A 330 2.36 33.34 -7.00
N ALA A 331 3.62 33.53 -6.57
CA ALA A 331 4.01 33.49 -5.17
C ALA A 331 3.51 34.71 -4.36
N ALA A 332 3.01 35.75 -5.04
CA ALA A 332 2.51 36.98 -4.42
C ALA A 332 0.99 36.95 -4.12
N LEU A 333 0.26 35.91 -4.54
CA LEU A 333 -1.18 35.80 -4.23
C LEU A 333 -1.39 35.31 -2.78
N PRO A 334 -2.26 35.95 -1.98
CA PRO A 334 -2.57 35.51 -0.63
C PRO A 334 -3.13 34.08 -0.63
N LYS A 335 -2.68 33.26 0.31
CA LYS A 335 -3.18 31.89 0.52
C LYS A 335 -4.70 31.81 0.76
N GLU A 336 -5.31 32.94 1.14
CA GLU A 336 -6.75 33.12 1.39
C GLU A 336 -7.59 33.19 0.10
N ALA A 337 -6.97 33.34 -1.06
CA ALA A 337 -7.64 33.40 -2.37
C ALA A 337 -7.79 32.01 -3.04
N TRP A 338 -7.35 30.93 -2.39
CA TRP A 338 -7.58 29.57 -2.87
C TRP A 338 -8.93 29.05 -2.38
N PRO A 339 -9.82 28.60 -3.28
CA PRO A 339 -11.14 28.08 -2.92
C PRO A 339 -11.06 26.80 -2.08
#